data_AF-A0A183I2J1-F1
#
_entry.id   AF-A0A183I2J1-F1
#
_cell.length_a   1.000
_cell.length_b   1.000
_cell.length_c   1.000
_cell.angle_alpha   90.00
_cell.angle_beta   90.00
_cell.angle_gamma   90.00
#
_symmetry.space_group_name_H-M   'P 1'
#
loop_
_entity.id
_entity.type
_entity.pdbx_description
1 polymer ?
#
loop_
_entity_poly.entity_id
_entity_poly.type
_entity_poly.pdbx_seq_one_letter_code
_entity_poly.pdbx_strand_id
1 'polypeptide(L)'
;MDEWWTLDGGHTWRLVLQIVDDSRVGFNRACVHLEPWQIVSYTLSIACLFIWLQKLLKADRPLSTRIRAVVLFPLYSIKIMKFDISIRLKHAYLNLFFQIFSAFRMIPWVNAQIKEEMEKARRDLEETIHQYDKKKVRLKKLCYHAVRIFLSLYHVEEFYKFLPEHGLASSNIIHEAELYKTMSEFSFYDGRVSGVIFADVDEEHRALLQKMFELFAYSDSLYPNLFPGCRKMEAEIVRIVASLLHGGPGSCGTVTSNDTESNMLACFAYRNRAFVRGIRHPEMLVPITAHAAFDKAAKVLQMRIRHIPVDKNQRVDVGAMKRAINNETCM
;
A
#
# COMPACT_ATOMS: atom_id res chain seq x y z
N MET A 1 43.31 59.65 16.84
CA MET A 1 42.57 58.43 16.41
C MET A 1 41.84 58.69 15.08
N ASP A 2 42.40 59.58 14.27
CA ASP A 2 42.36 59.50 12.81
C ASP A 2 43.35 58.42 12.37
N GLU A 3 42.94 57.48 11.51
CA GLU A 3 43.79 56.72 10.55
C GLU A 3 43.13 55.44 9.97
N TRP A 4 41.82 55.43 9.68
CA TRP A 4 41.23 54.27 8.94
C TRP A 4 40.28 54.63 7.79
N TRP A 5 40.12 55.91 7.45
CA TRP A 5 39.10 56.37 6.49
C TRP A 5 39.61 57.07 5.22
N THR A 6 40.86 56.86 4.81
CA THR A 6 41.33 57.36 3.50
C THR A 6 42.23 56.35 2.79
N LEU A 7 41.60 55.39 2.10
CA LEU A 7 42.17 54.60 1.01
C LEU A 7 41.00 54.17 0.10
N ASP A 8 40.70 54.97 -0.93
CA ASP A 8 40.01 54.68 -2.20
C ASP A 8 38.82 53.67 -2.29
N GLY A 9 38.14 53.34 -1.18
CA GLY A 9 37.12 52.28 -1.12
C GLY A 9 35.68 52.73 -0.85
N GLY A 10 35.46 54.01 -0.54
CA GLY A 10 34.14 54.51 -0.08
C GLY A 10 33.06 54.56 -1.16
N HIS A 11 33.44 54.83 -2.41
CA HIS A 11 32.51 54.83 -3.55
C HIS A 11 32.22 53.42 -4.06
N THR A 12 33.23 52.53 -4.06
CA THR A 12 33.07 51.14 -4.47
C THR A 12 32.14 50.37 -3.53
N TRP A 13 32.23 50.57 -2.21
CA TRP A 13 31.32 49.88 -1.29
C TRP A 13 29.86 50.35 -1.41
N ARG A 14 29.62 51.64 -1.66
CA ARG A 14 28.27 52.15 -1.95
C ARG A 14 27.69 51.56 -3.24
N LEU A 15 28.50 51.47 -4.30
CA LEU A 15 28.10 50.86 -5.56
C LEU A 15 27.76 49.37 -5.40
N VAL A 16 28.56 48.61 -4.65
CA VAL A 16 28.28 47.20 -4.40
C VAL A 16 27.03 47.01 -3.56
N LEU A 17 26.84 47.82 -2.50
CA LEU A 17 25.62 47.77 -1.69
C LEU A 17 24.37 48.12 -2.50
N GLN A 18 24.48 49.10 -3.40
CA GLN A 18 23.37 49.49 -4.27
C GLN A 18 23.04 48.38 -5.28
N ILE A 19 24.03 47.73 -5.87
CA ILE A 19 23.82 46.57 -6.76
C ILE A 19 23.16 45.41 -6.00
N VAL A 20 23.57 45.15 -4.75
CA VAL A 20 22.97 44.10 -3.92
C VAL A 20 21.51 44.41 -3.59
N ASP A 21 21.20 45.67 -3.24
CA ASP A 21 19.83 46.04 -2.89
C ASP A 21 18.93 46.11 -4.13
N ASP A 22 19.43 46.60 -5.28
CA ASP A 22 18.72 46.56 -6.57
C ASP A 22 18.46 45.12 -7.02
N SER A 23 19.43 44.22 -6.81
CA SER A 23 19.26 42.78 -7.07
C SER A 23 18.23 42.15 -6.15
N ARG A 24 18.23 42.52 -4.86
CA ARG A 24 17.24 42.04 -3.87
C ARG A 24 15.84 42.52 -4.23
N VAL A 25 15.68 43.80 -4.58
CA VAL A 25 14.39 44.38 -5.00
C VAL A 25 13.93 43.78 -6.31
N GLY A 26 14.83 43.56 -7.27
CA GLY A 26 14.55 42.88 -8.53
C GLY A 26 14.07 41.43 -8.33
N PHE A 27 14.76 40.67 -7.48
CA PHE A 27 14.38 39.31 -7.11
C PHE A 27 13.01 39.29 -6.40
N ASN A 28 12.80 40.18 -5.44
CA ASN A 28 11.53 40.28 -4.73
C ASN A 28 10.37 40.62 -5.69
N ARG A 29 10.55 41.58 -6.61
CA ARG A 29 9.55 41.88 -7.66
C ARG A 29 9.25 40.68 -8.55
N ALA A 30 10.28 39.94 -8.95
CA ALA A 30 10.12 38.73 -9.76
C ALA A 30 9.38 37.62 -9.00
N CYS A 31 9.38 37.64 -7.66
CA CYS A 31 8.72 36.63 -6.83
C CYS A 31 7.39 37.10 -6.20
N VAL A 32 6.91 38.33 -6.45
CA VAL A 32 5.66 38.88 -5.86
C VAL A 32 4.43 38.02 -6.16
N HIS A 33 4.40 37.34 -7.31
CA HIS A 33 3.28 36.50 -7.74
C HIS A 33 3.36 35.05 -7.26
N LEU A 34 4.42 34.69 -6.52
CA LEU A 34 4.67 33.34 -6.05
C LEU A 34 4.30 33.23 -4.57
N GLU A 35 3.63 32.14 -4.20
CA GLU A 35 3.31 31.87 -2.80
C GLU A 35 4.59 31.51 -2.03
N PRO A 36 4.66 31.83 -0.71
CA PRO A 36 5.89 31.64 0.08
C PRO A 36 6.50 30.24 0.01
N TRP A 37 5.67 29.20 -0.10
CA TRP A 37 6.14 27.82 -0.20
C TRP A 37 6.83 27.51 -1.54
N GLN A 38 6.44 28.19 -2.63
CA GLN A 38 7.06 28.03 -3.95
C GLN A 38 8.47 28.60 -3.93
N ILE A 39 8.64 29.78 -3.32
CA ILE A 39 9.94 30.43 -3.15
C ILE A 39 10.88 29.53 -2.34
N VAL A 40 10.41 29.02 -1.19
CA VAL A 40 11.19 28.08 -0.36
C VAL A 40 11.56 26.82 -1.13
N SER A 41 10.63 26.24 -1.90
CA SER A 41 10.89 25.05 -2.71
C SER A 41 11.96 25.30 -3.78
N TYR A 42 11.87 26.42 -4.51
CA TYR A 42 12.86 26.76 -5.54
C TYR A 42 14.24 27.02 -4.95
N THR A 43 14.32 27.73 -3.82
CA THR A 43 15.59 27.96 -3.14
C THR A 43 16.23 26.66 -2.66
N LEU A 44 15.45 25.74 -2.08
CA LEU A 44 15.97 24.44 -1.65
C LEU A 44 16.43 23.59 -2.83
N SER A 45 15.68 23.58 -3.93
CA SER A 45 16.05 22.83 -5.15
C SER A 45 17.34 23.35 -5.77
N ILE A 46 17.53 24.67 -5.84
CA ILE A 46 18.75 25.28 -6.37
C ILE A 46 19.95 25.00 -5.46
N ALA A 47 19.78 25.08 -4.14
CA ALA A 47 20.84 24.76 -3.18
C ALA A 47 21.26 23.28 -3.28
N CYS A 48 20.31 22.35 -3.36
CA CYS A 48 20.58 20.93 -3.57
C CYS A 48 21.28 20.66 -4.92
N LEU A 49 20.85 21.34 -5.99
CA LEU A 49 21.49 21.26 -7.30
C LEU A 49 22.95 21.72 -7.24
N PHE A 50 23.24 22.81 -6.52
CA PHE A 50 24.58 23.37 -6.40
C PHE A 50 25.52 22.46 -5.59
N ILE A 51 25.04 21.93 -4.46
CA ILE A 51 25.79 20.94 -3.65
C ILE A 51 26.05 19.66 -4.47
N TRP A 52 25.07 19.24 -5.26
CA TRP A 52 25.19 18.09 -6.14
C TRP A 52 26.21 18.33 -7.28
N LEU A 53 26.16 19.50 -7.91
CA LEU A 53 27.09 19.88 -8.98
C LEU A 53 28.53 19.99 -8.46
N GLN A 54 28.72 20.56 -7.27
CA GLN A 54 30.05 20.59 -6.63
C GLN A 54 30.59 19.19 -6.34
N LYS A 55 29.75 18.24 -5.88
CA LYS A 55 30.16 16.84 -5.67
C LYS A 55 30.46 16.12 -6.98
N LEU A 56 29.73 16.44 -8.06
CA LEU A 56 29.99 15.88 -9.39
C LEU A 56 31.32 16.37 -9.96
N LEU A 57 31.63 17.67 -9.79
CA LEU A 57 32.84 18.30 -10.32
C LEU A 57 34.11 17.89 -9.55
N LYS A 58 34.01 17.69 -8.23
CA LYS A 58 35.15 17.33 -7.36
C LYS A 58 35.46 15.82 -7.26
N ALA A 59 34.77 14.96 -8.00
CA ALA A 59 34.98 13.51 -7.93
C ALA A 59 36.01 13.04 -8.99
N ASP A 60 37.10 12.37 -8.59
CA ASP A 60 38.23 11.96 -9.47
C ASP A 60 37.97 10.77 -10.43
N ARG A 61 36.73 10.56 -10.90
CA ARG A 61 36.36 9.39 -11.74
C ARG A 61 36.00 9.78 -13.19
N PRO A 62 36.13 8.91 -14.20
CA PRO A 62 35.80 9.23 -15.60
C PRO A 62 34.29 9.53 -15.82
N LEU A 63 34.00 10.47 -16.75
CA LEU A 63 32.68 11.11 -16.94
C LEU A 63 31.53 10.14 -17.23
N SER A 64 31.79 9.06 -17.97
CA SER A 64 30.79 8.03 -18.33
C SER A 64 30.27 7.26 -17.11
N THR A 65 31.13 7.01 -16.13
CA THR A 65 30.76 6.34 -14.86
C THR A 65 30.01 7.30 -13.93
N ARG A 66 30.29 8.61 -14.01
CA ARG A 66 29.53 9.65 -13.28
C ARG A 66 28.09 9.66 -13.75
N ILE A 67 27.84 9.66 -15.05
CA ILE A 67 26.49 9.67 -15.65
C ILE A 67 25.69 8.40 -15.29
N ARG A 68 26.32 7.22 -15.26
CA ARG A 68 25.65 5.99 -14.78
C ARG A 68 25.24 6.07 -13.30
N ALA A 69 26.06 6.70 -12.46
CA ALA A 69 25.68 6.96 -11.07
C ALA A 69 24.52 7.97 -10.99
N VAL A 70 24.44 8.96 -11.87
CA VAL A 70 23.31 9.92 -11.93
C VAL A 70 21.96 9.22 -12.20
N VAL A 71 21.94 8.20 -13.06
CA VAL A 71 20.69 7.49 -13.40
C VAL A 71 20.25 6.53 -12.28
N LEU A 72 21.21 5.91 -11.58
CA LEU A 72 20.93 4.85 -10.61
C LEU A 72 20.85 5.34 -9.16
N PHE A 73 21.49 6.46 -8.81
CA PHE A 73 21.53 6.98 -7.44
C PHE A 73 20.18 7.53 -6.92
N PRO A 74 19.31 8.16 -7.75
CA PRO A 74 17.96 8.54 -7.30
C PRO A 74 17.12 7.31 -6.95
N LEU A 75 17.25 6.22 -7.71
CA LEU A 75 16.53 4.96 -7.45
C LEU A 75 16.95 4.33 -6.12
N TYR A 76 18.23 4.46 -5.74
CA TYR A 76 18.72 3.97 -4.45
C TYR A 76 18.41 4.94 -3.29
N SER A 77 18.41 6.26 -3.53
CA SER A 77 18.15 7.27 -2.49
C SER A 77 16.67 7.43 -2.15
N ILE A 78 15.75 7.05 -3.06
CA ILE A 78 14.30 6.94 -2.78
C ILE A 78 14.02 5.91 -1.66
N LYS A 79 14.91 4.94 -1.44
CA LYS A 79 14.82 3.99 -0.32
C LYS A 79 15.26 4.58 1.02
N ILE A 80 15.99 5.71 1.03
CA ILE A 80 16.63 6.27 2.24
C ILE A 80 15.95 7.56 2.74
N MET A 81 15.25 8.33 1.90
CA MET A 81 14.50 9.52 2.35
C MET A 81 13.11 9.16 2.89
N LYS A 82 13.06 8.65 4.13
CA LYS A 82 11.88 8.77 5.00
C LYS A 82 11.77 10.21 5.48
N PHE A 83 11.20 11.10 4.67
CA PHE A 83 10.72 12.38 5.16
C PHE A 83 9.46 12.79 4.38
N ASP A 84 8.50 13.31 5.12
CA ASP A 84 7.13 13.59 4.69
C ASP A 84 7.12 14.69 3.62
N ILE A 85 7.12 14.29 2.35
CA ILE A 85 6.99 15.19 1.20
C ILE A 85 5.63 14.90 0.57
N SER A 86 4.78 15.93 0.56
CA SER A 86 3.44 15.97 -0.04
C SER A 86 3.37 15.15 -1.34
N ILE A 87 2.35 14.32 -1.44
CA ILE A 87 2.02 13.42 -2.57
C ILE A 87 2.14 14.14 -3.94
N ARG A 88 1.94 15.48 -3.98
CA ARG A 88 2.09 16.30 -5.19
C ARG A 88 3.53 16.43 -5.69
N LEU A 89 4.54 16.47 -4.81
CA LEU A 89 5.95 16.55 -5.22
C LEU A 89 6.47 15.24 -5.81
N LYS A 90 6.01 14.08 -5.28
CA LYS A 90 6.27 12.77 -5.88
C LYS A 90 5.70 12.67 -7.29
N HIS A 91 4.47 13.14 -7.50
CA HIS A 91 3.84 13.16 -8.83
C HIS A 91 4.56 14.09 -9.80
N ALA A 92 4.99 15.28 -9.36
CA ALA A 92 5.76 16.20 -10.20
C ALA A 92 7.11 15.62 -10.61
N TYR A 93 7.81 14.93 -9.70
CA TYR A 93 9.09 14.28 -9.98
C TYR A 93 8.94 13.06 -10.90
N LEU A 94 7.90 12.25 -10.70
CA LEU A 94 7.55 11.15 -11.60
C LEU A 94 7.18 11.66 -13.00
N ASN A 95 6.42 12.75 -13.10
CA ASN A 95 6.07 13.36 -14.40
C ASN A 95 7.29 13.91 -15.13
N LEU A 96 8.20 14.60 -14.43
CA LEU A 96 9.45 15.08 -15.02
C LEU A 96 10.34 13.91 -15.46
N PHE A 97 10.40 12.84 -14.67
CA PHE A 97 11.10 11.60 -15.03
C PHE A 97 10.49 10.95 -16.28
N PHE A 98 9.15 10.87 -16.37
CA PHE A 98 8.47 10.33 -17.55
C PHE A 98 8.71 11.18 -18.81
N GLN A 99 8.76 12.50 -18.69
CA GLN A 99 9.08 13.40 -19.80
C GLN A 99 10.53 13.20 -20.27
N ILE A 100 11.49 13.15 -19.36
CA ILE A 100 12.91 12.89 -19.70
C ILE A 100 13.07 11.48 -20.29
N PHE A 101 12.42 10.47 -19.71
CA PHE A 101 12.44 9.10 -20.22
C PHE A 101 11.81 8.99 -21.61
N SER A 102 10.71 9.72 -21.87
CA SER A 102 10.12 9.79 -23.21
C SER A 102 11.07 10.43 -24.23
N ALA A 103 11.80 11.48 -23.84
CA ALA A 103 12.79 12.13 -24.71
C ALA A 103 13.98 11.20 -25.01
N PHE A 104 14.46 10.44 -24.00
CA PHE A 104 15.51 9.44 -24.19
C PHE A 104 15.06 8.25 -25.06
N ARG A 105 13.79 7.85 -24.96
CA ARG A 105 13.19 6.80 -25.80
C ARG A 105 13.07 7.22 -27.28
N MET A 106 13.11 8.51 -27.59
CA MET A 106 13.11 8.99 -28.98
C MET A 106 14.46 8.82 -29.68
N ILE A 107 15.54 8.51 -28.94
CA ILE A 107 16.86 8.27 -29.53
C ILE A 107 16.88 6.87 -30.18
N PRO A 108 17.14 6.75 -31.51
CA PRO A 108 16.90 5.53 -32.27
C PRO A 108 17.52 4.26 -31.70
N TRP A 109 18.78 4.32 -31.26
CA TRP A 109 19.49 3.17 -30.68
C TRP A 109 18.96 2.71 -29.31
N VAL A 110 18.44 3.62 -28.48
CA VAL A 110 17.88 3.33 -27.16
C VAL A 110 16.53 2.67 -27.34
N ASN A 111 15.72 3.18 -28.28
CA ASN A 111 14.44 2.58 -28.63
C ASN A 111 14.60 1.16 -29.19
N ALA A 112 15.61 0.93 -30.04
CA ALA A 112 15.92 -0.39 -30.58
C ALA A 112 16.28 -1.38 -29.46
N GLN A 113 17.17 -0.97 -28.54
CA GLN A 113 17.61 -1.83 -27.45
C GLN A 113 16.53 -2.10 -26.41
N ILE A 114 15.68 -1.12 -26.09
CA ILE A 114 14.51 -1.32 -25.24
C ILE A 114 13.51 -2.30 -25.89
N LYS A 115 13.28 -2.18 -27.21
CA LYS A 115 12.39 -3.11 -27.94
C LYS A 115 12.93 -4.53 -27.93
N GLU A 116 14.24 -4.72 -28.10
CA GLU A 116 14.87 -6.04 -28.10
C GLU A 116 14.77 -6.72 -26.73
N GLU A 117 15.06 -6.00 -25.65
CA GLU A 117 14.91 -6.51 -24.27
C GLU A 117 13.45 -6.81 -23.91
N MET A 118 12.50 -5.98 -24.37
CA MET A 118 11.07 -6.22 -24.15
C MET A 118 10.56 -7.44 -24.93
N GLU A 119 11.01 -7.67 -26.16
CA GLU A 119 10.66 -8.88 -26.93
C GLU A 119 11.30 -10.14 -26.33
N LYS A 120 12.48 -10.02 -25.71
CA LYS A 120 13.10 -11.13 -24.98
C LYS A 120 12.32 -11.47 -23.71
N ALA A 121 12.01 -10.48 -22.88
CA ALA A 121 11.19 -10.67 -21.68
C ALA A 121 9.78 -11.20 -21.99
N ARG A 122 9.20 -10.77 -23.11
CA ARG A 122 7.90 -11.26 -23.59
C ARG A 122 7.96 -12.73 -23.99
N ARG A 123 8.99 -13.16 -24.74
CA ARG A 123 9.16 -14.56 -25.14
C ARG A 123 9.40 -15.49 -23.96
N ASP A 124 10.22 -15.08 -23.00
CA ASP A 124 10.49 -15.87 -21.78
C ASP A 124 9.21 -16.03 -20.94
N LEU A 125 8.37 -14.99 -20.88
CA LEU A 125 7.07 -15.03 -20.20
C LEU A 125 6.06 -15.92 -20.95
N GLU A 126 5.97 -15.80 -22.28
CA GLU A 126 5.10 -16.64 -23.13
C GLU A 126 5.52 -18.12 -23.04
N GLU A 127 6.81 -18.45 -23.02
CA GLU A 127 7.28 -19.83 -22.83
C GLU A 127 6.97 -20.38 -21.44
N THR A 128 7.16 -19.59 -20.38
CA THR A 128 6.85 -19.98 -19.00
C THR A 128 5.35 -20.24 -18.81
N ILE A 129 4.50 -19.42 -19.41
CA ILE A 129 3.04 -19.55 -19.37
C ILE A 129 2.59 -20.78 -20.19
N HIS A 130 3.13 -20.97 -21.39
CA HIS A 130 2.70 -22.03 -22.30
C HIS A 130 3.26 -23.43 -21.98
N GLN A 131 4.30 -23.53 -21.15
CA GLN A 131 4.84 -24.82 -20.70
C GLN A 131 3.82 -25.59 -19.84
N TYR A 132 2.94 -24.90 -19.10
CA TYR A 132 1.86 -25.52 -18.32
C TYR A 132 0.56 -25.76 -19.11
N ASP A 133 0.33 -25.01 -20.20
CA ASP A 133 -0.90 -25.06 -20.99
C ASP A 133 -0.94 -26.23 -21.99
N LYS A 134 0.20 -26.56 -22.64
CA LYS A 134 0.23 -27.51 -23.76
C LYS A 134 -0.29 -28.93 -23.43
N LYS A 135 -0.24 -29.36 -22.16
CA LYS A 135 -0.76 -30.67 -21.72
C LYS A 135 -2.25 -30.68 -21.36
N LYS A 136 -2.87 -29.52 -21.08
CA LYS A 136 -4.26 -29.37 -20.58
C LYS A 136 -5.24 -28.82 -21.64
N VAL A 137 -4.72 -28.12 -22.65
CA VAL A 137 -5.50 -27.40 -23.69
C VAL A 137 -6.28 -28.30 -24.66
N ARG A 138 -5.82 -29.53 -24.94
CA ARG A 138 -6.43 -30.35 -26.01
C ARG A 138 -7.80 -30.93 -25.65
N LEU A 139 -8.10 -31.18 -24.37
CA LEU A 139 -9.45 -31.57 -23.91
C LEU A 139 -10.32 -30.36 -23.51
N LYS A 140 -9.74 -29.27 -22.98
CA LYS A 140 -10.50 -28.07 -22.56
C LYS A 140 -11.04 -27.22 -23.72
N LYS A 141 -10.38 -27.21 -24.88
CA LYS A 141 -10.75 -26.33 -26.00
C LYS A 141 -12.18 -26.53 -26.52
N LEU A 142 -12.72 -27.76 -26.52
CA LEU A 142 -14.09 -28.00 -27.02
C LEU A 142 -15.18 -27.47 -26.06
N CYS A 143 -15.04 -27.69 -24.74
CA CYS A 143 -15.99 -27.17 -23.75
C CYS A 143 -15.88 -25.66 -23.57
N TYR A 144 -14.66 -25.12 -23.55
CA TYR A 144 -14.44 -23.69 -23.34
C TYR A 144 -14.94 -22.84 -24.53
N HIS A 145 -14.85 -23.35 -25.77
CA HIS A 145 -15.38 -22.64 -26.93
C HIS A 145 -16.92 -22.58 -26.92
N ALA A 146 -17.59 -23.67 -26.53
CA ALA A 146 -19.05 -23.70 -26.41
C ALA A 146 -19.56 -22.76 -25.30
N VAL A 147 -18.92 -22.77 -24.13
CA VAL A 147 -19.25 -21.85 -23.02
C VAL A 147 -18.94 -20.40 -23.38
N ARG A 148 -17.83 -20.13 -24.08
CA ARG A 148 -17.48 -18.77 -24.51
C ARG A 148 -18.43 -18.23 -25.59
N ILE A 149 -18.86 -19.06 -26.54
CA ILE A 149 -19.90 -18.67 -27.52
C ILE A 149 -21.21 -18.36 -26.79
N PHE A 150 -21.59 -19.17 -25.79
CA PHE A 150 -22.76 -18.92 -24.95
C PHE A 150 -22.63 -17.60 -24.17
N LEU A 151 -21.53 -17.36 -23.45
CA LEU A 151 -21.31 -16.12 -22.67
C LEU A 151 -21.19 -14.86 -23.54
N SER A 152 -20.60 -14.98 -24.74
CA SER A 152 -20.50 -13.89 -25.73
C SER A 152 -21.85 -13.51 -26.32
N LEU A 153 -22.81 -14.44 -26.42
CA LEU A 153 -24.18 -14.15 -26.87
C LEU A 153 -25.00 -13.36 -25.83
N TYR A 154 -24.59 -13.37 -24.55
CA TYR A 154 -25.27 -12.68 -23.44
C TYR A 154 -24.49 -11.46 -22.91
N HIS A 155 -23.49 -10.95 -23.65
CA HIS A 155 -22.66 -9.79 -23.25
C HIS A 155 -21.95 -9.91 -21.88
N VAL A 156 -21.81 -11.11 -21.30
CA VAL A 156 -21.25 -11.31 -19.94
C VAL A 156 -19.76 -10.96 -19.86
N GLU A 157 -19.05 -10.93 -21.00
CA GLU A 157 -17.64 -10.53 -21.05
C GLU A 157 -17.43 -9.01 -20.93
N GLU A 158 -18.46 -8.18 -21.16
CA GLU A 158 -18.34 -6.73 -21.06
C GLU A 158 -18.64 -6.24 -19.64
N PHE A 159 -17.65 -5.59 -19.02
CA PHE A 159 -17.83 -4.98 -17.72
C PHE A 159 -18.83 -3.82 -17.79
N TYR A 160 -19.79 -3.78 -16.86
CA TYR A 160 -20.54 -2.58 -16.55
C TYR A 160 -19.55 -1.47 -16.13
N LYS A 161 -19.36 -0.47 -17.01
CA LYS A 161 -18.51 0.71 -16.75
C LYS A 161 -19.31 1.88 -16.18
N PHE A 162 -20.63 1.83 -16.32
CA PHE A 162 -21.57 2.85 -15.92
C PHE A 162 -22.82 2.18 -15.34
N LEU A 163 -23.55 2.92 -14.51
CA LEU A 163 -24.86 2.48 -14.03
C LEU A 163 -25.85 2.43 -15.21
N PRO A 164 -26.70 1.39 -15.33
CA PRO A 164 -27.74 1.35 -16.35
C PRO A 164 -28.68 2.56 -16.25
N GLU A 165 -29.09 3.11 -17.41
CA GLU A 165 -30.01 4.26 -17.45
C GLU A 165 -31.40 3.93 -16.87
N HIS A 166 -31.79 2.66 -16.91
CA HIS A 166 -33.02 2.14 -16.34
C HIS A 166 -32.74 0.97 -15.42
N GLY A 167 -33.52 0.87 -14.33
CA GLY A 167 -33.43 -0.23 -13.38
C GLY A 167 -33.71 -1.57 -14.07
N LEU A 168 -32.84 -2.55 -13.83
CA LEU A 168 -33.03 -3.91 -14.32
C LEU A 168 -34.10 -4.64 -13.51
N ALA A 169 -34.84 -5.52 -14.16
CA ALA A 169 -35.75 -6.44 -13.48
C ALA A 169 -34.96 -7.41 -12.59
N SER A 170 -35.51 -7.78 -11.42
CA SER A 170 -34.84 -8.69 -10.48
C SER A 170 -34.44 -10.02 -11.11
N SER A 171 -35.26 -10.57 -12.02
CA SER A 171 -34.94 -11.78 -12.79
C SER A 171 -33.67 -11.65 -13.61
N ASN A 172 -33.44 -10.48 -14.21
CA ASN A 172 -32.27 -10.23 -15.05
C ASN A 172 -31.01 -10.09 -14.18
N ILE A 173 -31.11 -9.43 -13.04
CA ILE A 173 -30.01 -9.31 -12.07
C ILE A 173 -29.60 -10.69 -11.54
N ILE A 174 -30.58 -11.53 -11.17
CA ILE A 174 -30.32 -12.90 -10.71
C ILE A 174 -29.68 -13.73 -11.82
N HIS A 175 -30.19 -13.63 -13.05
CA HIS A 175 -29.63 -14.33 -14.20
C HIS A 175 -28.17 -13.94 -14.46
N GLU A 176 -27.83 -12.65 -14.39
CA GLU A 176 -26.45 -12.18 -14.49
C GLU A 176 -25.56 -12.74 -13.37
N ALA A 177 -26.05 -12.74 -12.12
CA ALA A 177 -25.32 -13.31 -11.00
C ALA A 177 -25.06 -14.83 -11.17
N GLU A 178 -26.01 -15.57 -11.74
CA GLU A 178 -25.83 -16.98 -12.11
C GLU A 178 -24.75 -17.16 -13.16
N LEU A 179 -24.69 -16.28 -14.17
CA LEU A 179 -23.63 -16.29 -15.18
C LEU A 179 -22.26 -16.01 -14.55
N TYR A 180 -22.15 -15.02 -13.65
CA TYR A 180 -20.90 -14.75 -12.91
C TYR A 180 -20.44 -15.94 -12.07
N LYS A 181 -21.38 -16.67 -11.46
CA LYS A 181 -21.07 -17.89 -10.71
C LYS A 181 -20.41 -18.97 -11.60
N THR A 182 -20.77 -19.05 -12.89
CA THR A 182 -20.15 -20.00 -13.83
C THR A 182 -18.73 -19.63 -14.25
N MET A 183 -18.26 -18.41 -13.97
CA MET A 183 -16.93 -17.94 -14.36
C MET A 183 -15.80 -18.57 -13.52
N SER A 184 -16.10 -19.21 -12.40
CA SER A 184 -15.07 -19.85 -11.58
C SER A 184 -14.43 -21.02 -12.32
N GLU A 185 -13.13 -20.94 -12.58
CA GLU A 185 -12.36 -22.05 -13.18
C GLU A 185 -12.19 -23.25 -12.24
N PHE A 186 -12.36 -23.01 -10.94
CA PHE A 186 -12.17 -24.01 -9.89
C PHE A 186 -13.49 -24.24 -9.15
N SER A 187 -13.88 -25.50 -9.09
CA SER A 187 -14.93 -25.96 -8.17
C SER A 187 -14.28 -26.17 -6.80
N PHE A 188 -14.64 -25.33 -5.83
CA PHE A 188 -14.17 -25.53 -4.45
C PHE A 188 -14.77 -26.79 -3.80
N TYR A 189 -15.90 -27.28 -4.34
CA TYR A 189 -16.53 -28.55 -3.94
C TYR A 189 -15.61 -29.76 -4.18
N ASP A 190 -14.60 -29.63 -5.04
CA ASP A 190 -13.69 -30.72 -5.38
C ASP A 190 -12.60 -30.95 -4.30
N GLY A 191 -12.58 -30.14 -3.24
CA GLY A 191 -11.62 -30.27 -2.13
C GLY A 191 -10.16 -29.95 -2.52
N ARG A 192 -9.96 -29.24 -3.65
CA ARG A 192 -8.62 -28.91 -4.18
C ARG A 192 -8.13 -27.50 -3.82
N VAL A 193 -8.92 -26.76 -3.04
CA VAL A 193 -8.62 -25.39 -2.62
C VAL A 193 -8.32 -25.40 -1.12
N SER A 194 -7.07 -25.10 -0.76
CA SER A 194 -6.63 -25.11 0.65
C SER A 194 -7.13 -23.89 1.41
N GLY A 195 -7.85 -24.11 2.52
CA GLY A 195 -8.10 -23.10 3.56
C GLY A 195 -9.03 -21.93 3.22
N VAL A 196 -9.72 -21.95 2.07
CA VAL A 196 -10.63 -20.86 1.65
C VAL A 196 -12.05 -21.07 2.17
N ILE A 197 -12.51 -22.32 2.22
CA ILE A 197 -13.86 -22.70 2.70
C ILE A 197 -13.68 -23.77 3.76
N PHE A 198 -14.25 -23.52 4.94
CA PHE A 198 -14.04 -24.34 6.14
C PHE A 198 -15.21 -25.25 6.47
N ALA A 199 -16.41 -24.95 5.95
CA ALA A 199 -17.58 -25.78 6.13
C ALA A 199 -17.64 -26.83 5.02
N ASP A 200 -18.03 -28.05 5.40
CA ASP A 200 -18.41 -29.07 4.43
C ASP A 200 -19.62 -28.61 3.62
N VAL A 201 -19.78 -29.22 2.46
CA VAL A 201 -20.90 -28.97 1.57
C VAL A 201 -22.11 -29.71 2.13
N ASP A 202 -22.76 -29.07 3.10
CA ASP A 202 -24.00 -29.52 3.70
C ASP A 202 -25.14 -28.61 3.26
N GLU A 203 -26.13 -29.21 2.61
CA GLU A 203 -27.31 -28.52 2.11
C GLU A 203 -28.22 -28.03 3.23
N GLU A 204 -28.30 -28.78 4.35
CA GLU A 204 -29.08 -28.35 5.51
C GLU A 204 -28.46 -27.11 6.16
N HIS A 205 -27.16 -27.14 6.41
CA HIS A 205 -26.43 -25.98 6.90
C HIS A 205 -26.52 -24.78 5.94
N ARG A 206 -26.40 -24.99 4.62
CA ARG A 206 -26.55 -23.91 3.64
C ARG A 206 -27.94 -23.28 3.68
N ALA A 207 -28.99 -24.09 3.75
CA ALA A 207 -30.37 -23.61 3.85
C ALA A 207 -30.61 -22.81 5.13
N LEU A 208 -30.03 -23.25 6.26
CA LEU A 208 -30.07 -22.53 7.52
C LEU A 208 -29.40 -21.14 7.39
N LEU A 209 -28.19 -21.07 6.82
CA LEU A 209 -27.47 -19.80 6.63
C LEU A 209 -28.27 -18.83 5.75
N GLN A 210 -28.82 -19.32 4.64
CA GLN A 210 -29.68 -18.51 3.76
C GLN A 210 -30.88 -17.94 4.50
N LYS A 211 -31.55 -18.77 5.31
CA LYS A 211 -32.71 -18.32 6.09
C LYS A 211 -32.34 -17.30 7.16
N MET A 212 -31.18 -17.46 7.80
CA MET A 212 -30.68 -16.48 8.76
C MET A 212 -30.38 -15.13 8.09
N PHE A 213 -29.73 -15.12 6.93
CA PHE A 213 -29.50 -13.89 6.17
C PHE A 213 -30.81 -13.22 5.74
N GLU A 214 -31.81 -14.00 5.31
CA GLU A 214 -33.14 -13.49 4.97
C GLU A 214 -33.81 -12.78 6.16
N LEU A 215 -33.79 -13.40 7.35
CA LEU A 215 -34.44 -12.87 8.55
C LEU A 215 -33.79 -11.56 9.06
N PHE A 216 -32.47 -11.42 8.87
CA PHE A 216 -31.69 -10.31 9.43
C PHE A 216 -31.15 -9.34 8.37
N ALA A 217 -31.63 -9.42 7.12
CA ALA A 217 -31.12 -8.65 5.98
C ALA A 217 -31.07 -7.12 6.20
N TYR A 218 -32.01 -6.58 6.97
CA TYR A 218 -32.10 -5.14 7.30
C TYR A 218 -31.66 -4.80 8.73
N SER A 219 -31.10 -5.76 9.45
CA SER A 219 -30.63 -5.51 10.81
C SER A 219 -29.32 -4.72 10.80
N ASP A 220 -29.18 -3.82 11.77
CA ASP A 220 -27.99 -2.98 11.93
C ASP A 220 -27.61 -2.92 13.42
N SER A 221 -26.44 -3.47 13.78
CA SER A 221 -25.97 -3.53 15.16
C SER A 221 -25.63 -2.15 15.74
N LEU A 222 -25.54 -1.10 14.91
CA LEU A 222 -25.43 0.29 15.36
C LEU A 222 -26.66 0.76 16.14
N TYR A 223 -27.83 0.16 15.91
CA TYR A 223 -29.10 0.55 16.52
C TYR A 223 -29.68 -0.57 17.43
N PRO A 224 -29.05 -0.85 18.59
CA PRO A 224 -29.42 -1.98 19.45
C PRO A 224 -30.85 -1.92 20.02
N ASN A 225 -31.44 -0.72 20.10
CA ASN A 225 -32.83 -0.56 20.53
C ASN A 225 -33.84 -0.97 19.45
N LEU A 226 -33.48 -0.83 18.17
CA LEU A 226 -34.30 -1.27 17.04
C LEU A 226 -34.10 -2.76 16.75
N PHE A 227 -32.88 -3.27 16.96
CA PHE A 227 -32.52 -4.66 16.67
C PHE A 227 -32.00 -5.41 17.92
N PRO A 228 -32.81 -5.53 19.00
CA PRO A 228 -32.37 -6.17 20.24
C PRO A 228 -32.04 -7.66 20.07
N GLY A 229 -32.62 -8.32 19.07
CA GLY A 229 -32.31 -9.71 18.70
C GLY A 229 -30.86 -9.88 18.22
N CYS A 230 -30.38 -9.00 17.34
CA CYS A 230 -28.99 -9.03 16.87
C CYS A 230 -28.01 -8.78 18.01
N ARG A 231 -28.29 -7.77 18.84
CA ARG A 231 -27.49 -7.50 20.06
C ARG A 231 -27.40 -8.72 20.98
N LYS A 232 -28.52 -9.43 21.17
CA LYS A 232 -28.55 -10.66 21.98
C LYS A 232 -27.65 -11.73 21.36
N MET A 233 -27.79 -11.99 20.05
CA MET A 233 -26.98 -12.99 19.35
C MET A 233 -25.48 -12.68 19.44
N GLU A 234 -25.07 -11.43 19.21
CA GLU A 234 -23.66 -11.03 19.34
C GLU A 234 -23.12 -11.24 20.77
N ALA A 235 -23.90 -10.88 21.79
CA ALA A 235 -23.51 -11.10 23.19
C ALA A 235 -23.39 -12.61 23.52
N GLU A 236 -24.27 -13.43 22.98
CA GLU A 236 -24.23 -14.89 23.14
C GLU A 236 -23.02 -15.50 22.45
N ILE A 237 -22.71 -15.09 21.21
CA ILE A 237 -21.51 -15.54 20.48
C ILE A 237 -20.25 -15.25 21.31
N VAL A 238 -20.10 -14.00 21.79
CA VAL A 238 -18.95 -13.61 22.62
C VAL A 238 -18.85 -14.47 23.87
N ARG A 239 -19.97 -14.73 24.55
CA ARG A 239 -19.98 -15.54 25.77
C ARG A 239 -19.67 -17.01 25.48
N ILE A 240 -20.22 -17.59 24.40
CA ILE A 240 -19.94 -18.98 23.99
C ILE A 240 -18.46 -19.16 23.71
N VAL A 241 -17.84 -18.27 22.91
CA VAL A 241 -16.42 -18.34 22.58
C VAL A 241 -15.54 -18.12 23.81
N ALA A 242 -15.88 -17.17 24.68
CA ALA A 242 -15.15 -16.94 25.92
C ALA A 242 -15.21 -18.16 26.87
N SER A 243 -16.36 -18.82 26.95
CA SER A 243 -16.52 -20.07 27.72
C SER A 243 -15.73 -21.23 27.12
N LEU A 244 -15.74 -21.37 25.78
CA LEU A 244 -14.96 -22.38 25.06
C LEU A 244 -13.45 -22.23 25.32
N LEU A 245 -12.97 -21.00 25.46
CA LEU A 245 -11.58 -20.67 25.76
C LEU A 245 -11.28 -20.53 27.27
N HIS A 246 -12.19 -20.99 28.13
CA HIS A 246 -12.04 -20.98 29.60
C HIS A 246 -11.76 -19.59 30.21
N GLY A 247 -12.33 -18.52 29.64
CA GLY A 247 -12.06 -17.14 30.07
C GLY A 247 -12.67 -16.71 31.42
N GLY A 248 -13.59 -17.50 31.99
CA GLY A 248 -14.26 -17.20 33.26
C GLY A 248 -15.21 -15.98 33.19
N PRO A 249 -15.82 -15.57 34.31
CA PRO A 249 -16.85 -14.53 34.33
C PRO A 249 -16.33 -13.13 34.02
N GLY A 250 -15.04 -12.85 34.28
CA GLY A 250 -14.41 -11.55 34.00
C GLY A 250 -14.02 -11.34 32.53
N SER A 251 -14.18 -12.34 31.67
CA SER A 251 -13.90 -12.23 30.24
C SER A 251 -15.01 -11.48 29.49
N CYS A 252 -14.60 -10.72 28.47
CA CYS A 252 -15.46 -9.96 27.58
C CYS A 252 -14.87 -9.93 26.16
N GLY A 253 -15.66 -9.47 25.19
CA GLY A 253 -15.23 -9.34 23.80
C GLY A 253 -16.29 -8.65 22.94
N THR A 254 -16.01 -8.59 21.65
CA THR A 254 -16.93 -8.10 20.61
C THR A 254 -16.86 -9.03 19.41
N VAL A 255 -17.94 -9.13 18.65
CA VAL A 255 -17.91 -9.73 17.31
C VAL A 255 -17.23 -8.73 16.37
N THR A 256 -16.44 -9.22 15.42
CA THR A 256 -15.75 -8.43 14.40
C THR A 256 -15.98 -9.06 13.03
N SER A 257 -15.82 -8.29 11.95
CA SER A 257 -16.04 -8.75 10.59
C SER A 257 -15.06 -9.84 10.13
N ASN A 258 -13.81 -9.82 10.63
CA ASN A 258 -12.78 -10.80 10.30
C ASN A 258 -11.63 -10.81 11.34
N ASP A 259 -10.69 -11.73 11.14
CA ASP A 259 -9.49 -11.93 11.94
C ASP A 259 -8.54 -10.71 11.92
N THR A 260 -8.43 -10.02 10.78
CA THR A 260 -7.59 -8.82 10.66
C THR A 260 -8.12 -7.70 11.55
N GLU A 261 -9.44 -7.48 11.55
CA GLU A 261 -10.09 -6.51 12.44
C GLU A 261 -9.89 -6.89 13.91
N SER A 262 -10.11 -8.16 14.27
CA SER A 262 -9.84 -8.68 15.62
C SER A 262 -8.42 -8.38 16.10
N ASN A 263 -7.41 -8.68 15.28
CA ASN A 263 -6.00 -8.40 15.61
C ASN A 263 -5.73 -6.89 15.73
N MET A 264 -6.28 -6.08 14.82
CA MET A 264 -6.10 -4.63 14.85
C MET A 264 -6.73 -4.00 16.10
N LEU A 265 -7.93 -4.44 16.51
CA LEU A 265 -8.59 -3.95 17.72
C LEU A 265 -7.83 -4.34 18.99
N ALA A 266 -7.26 -5.55 19.03
CA ALA A 266 -6.38 -5.96 20.13
C ALA A 266 -5.13 -5.07 20.23
N CYS A 267 -4.43 -4.85 19.11
CA CYS A 267 -3.27 -3.94 19.07
C CYS A 267 -3.65 -2.51 19.49
N PHE A 268 -4.80 -2.01 19.02
CA PHE A 268 -5.33 -0.70 19.38
C PHE A 268 -5.58 -0.58 20.89
N ALA A 269 -6.20 -1.60 21.50
CA ALA A 269 -6.43 -1.64 22.94
C ALA A 269 -5.12 -1.63 23.75
N TYR A 270 -4.13 -2.46 23.36
CA TYR A 270 -2.82 -2.49 24.02
C TYR A 270 -2.07 -1.16 23.88
N ARG A 271 -2.10 -0.54 22.70
CA ARG A 271 -1.50 0.78 22.45
C ARG A 271 -2.11 1.86 23.33
N ASN A 272 -3.44 1.92 23.40
CA ASN A 272 -4.12 2.93 24.22
C ASN A 272 -3.85 2.71 25.71
N ARG A 273 -3.78 1.45 26.16
CA ARG A 273 -3.34 1.11 27.51
C ARG A 273 -1.90 1.57 27.78
N ALA A 274 -1.01 1.45 26.80
CA ALA A 274 0.37 1.91 26.88
C ALA A 274 0.46 3.44 27.04
N PHE A 275 -0.34 4.19 26.27
CA PHE A 275 -0.42 5.65 26.41
C PHE A 275 -0.87 6.09 27.81
N VAL A 276 -1.88 5.43 28.39
CA VAL A 276 -2.32 5.71 29.77
C VAL A 276 -1.21 5.41 30.79
N ARG A 277 -0.33 4.45 30.49
CA ARG A 277 0.85 4.12 31.31
C ARG A 277 2.07 5.03 31.05
N GLY A 278 1.94 6.03 30.18
CA GLY A 278 3.01 6.99 29.86
C GLY A 278 4.00 6.54 28.78
N ILE A 279 3.75 5.43 28.08
CA ILE A 279 4.60 4.97 26.98
C ILE A 279 4.31 5.79 25.73
N ARG A 280 5.29 6.57 25.24
CA ARG A 280 5.12 7.47 24.09
C ARG A 280 5.26 6.79 22.73
N HIS A 281 6.09 5.74 22.64
CA HIS A 281 6.34 5.01 21.39
C HIS A 281 6.07 3.51 21.56
N PRO A 282 4.78 3.09 21.68
CA PRO A 282 4.44 1.70 21.97
C PRO A 282 5.05 0.73 20.96
N GLU A 283 5.67 -0.32 21.48
CA GLU A 283 6.29 -1.39 20.71
C GLU A 283 5.55 -2.71 20.94
N MET A 284 5.36 -3.48 19.87
CA MET A 284 4.85 -4.84 19.92
C MET A 284 5.94 -5.84 19.52
N LEU A 285 6.02 -6.95 20.27
CA LEU A 285 6.93 -8.06 19.98
C LEU A 285 6.13 -9.23 19.42
N VAL A 286 6.42 -9.63 18.18
CA VAL A 286 5.73 -10.75 17.53
C VAL A 286 6.72 -11.75 16.96
N PRO A 287 6.41 -13.05 16.89
CA PRO A 287 7.22 -14.00 16.13
C PRO A 287 7.29 -13.62 14.65
N ILE A 288 8.37 -13.98 13.94
CA ILE A 288 8.46 -13.77 12.47
C ILE A 288 7.38 -14.52 11.67
N THR A 289 6.76 -15.53 12.28
CA THR A 289 5.64 -16.31 11.72
C THR A 289 4.27 -15.75 12.06
N ALA A 290 4.20 -14.61 12.77
CA ALA A 290 2.93 -13.98 13.10
C ALA A 290 2.19 -13.51 11.84
N HIS A 291 0.86 -13.44 11.92
CA HIS A 291 0.03 -13.03 10.80
C HIS A 291 0.36 -11.61 10.33
N ALA A 292 0.35 -11.37 9.02
CA ALA A 292 0.68 -10.07 8.42
C ALA A 292 -0.24 -8.92 8.87
N ALA A 293 -1.39 -9.22 9.49
CA ALA A 293 -2.23 -8.22 10.15
C ALA A 293 -1.49 -7.43 11.23
N PHE A 294 -0.47 -8.01 11.89
CA PHE A 294 0.33 -7.31 12.89
C PHE A 294 1.22 -6.22 12.28
N ASP A 295 1.86 -6.47 11.15
CA ASP A 295 2.58 -5.43 10.40
C ASP A 295 1.63 -4.32 9.93
N LYS A 296 0.44 -4.69 9.45
CA LYS A 296 -0.61 -3.75 9.06
C LYS A 296 -1.04 -2.90 10.26
N ALA A 297 -1.28 -3.53 11.41
CA ALA A 297 -1.64 -2.85 12.64
C ALA A 297 -0.54 -1.89 13.09
N ALA A 298 0.72 -2.32 13.09
CA ALA A 298 1.87 -1.47 13.43
C ALA A 298 1.92 -0.21 12.55
N LYS A 299 1.69 -0.37 11.24
CA LYS A 299 1.70 0.75 10.30
C LYS A 299 0.51 1.71 10.48
N VAL A 300 -0.71 1.16 10.59
CA VAL A 300 -1.95 1.95 10.69
C VAL A 300 -2.07 2.62 12.06
N LEU A 301 -1.72 1.91 13.13
CA LEU A 301 -1.82 2.37 14.50
C LEU A 301 -0.56 3.10 14.99
N GLN A 302 0.44 3.28 14.12
CA GLN A 302 1.69 3.98 14.43
C GLN A 302 2.43 3.38 15.64
N MET A 303 2.53 2.06 15.68
CA MET A 303 3.29 1.32 16.69
C MET A 303 4.61 0.83 16.09
N ARG A 304 5.63 0.64 16.94
CA ARG A 304 6.86 -0.05 16.53
C ARG A 304 6.61 -1.55 16.59
N ILE A 305 7.15 -2.30 15.65
CA ILE A 305 7.04 -3.77 15.60
C ILE A 305 8.44 -4.38 15.57
N ARG A 306 8.65 -5.40 16.39
CA ARG A 306 9.90 -6.17 16.42
C ARG A 306 9.61 -7.65 16.26
N HIS A 307 10.16 -8.22 15.20
CA HIS A 307 10.04 -9.64 14.89
C HIS A 307 11.06 -10.47 15.68
N ILE A 308 10.57 -11.49 16.37
CA ILE A 308 11.35 -12.43 17.17
C ILE A 308 11.58 -13.71 16.34
N PRO A 309 12.81 -14.25 16.31
CA PRO A 309 13.11 -15.47 15.58
C PRO A 309 12.34 -16.69 16.14
N VAL A 310 12.21 -17.71 15.32
CA VAL A 310 11.65 -19.01 15.67
C VAL A 310 12.73 -20.09 15.68
N ASP A 311 12.48 -21.17 16.41
CA ASP A 311 13.32 -22.35 16.45
C ASP A 311 13.10 -23.25 15.22
N LYS A 312 13.83 -24.37 15.16
CA LYS A 312 13.70 -25.37 14.09
C LYS A 312 12.30 -25.98 13.94
N ASN A 313 11.46 -25.88 14.98
CA ASN A 313 10.09 -26.37 15.00
C ASN A 313 9.07 -25.27 14.69
N GLN A 314 9.52 -24.11 14.19
CA GLN A 314 8.69 -22.93 13.89
C GLN A 314 7.99 -22.33 15.13
N ARG A 315 8.51 -22.59 16.33
CA ARG A 315 8.02 -21.98 17.58
C ARG A 315 8.87 -20.77 17.95
N VAL A 316 8.26 -19.74 18.53
CA VAL A 316 9.00 -18.53 18.93
C VAL A 316 10.11 -18.83 19.95
N ASP A 317 11.28 -18.23 19.76
CA ASP A 317 12.33 -18.24 20.78
C ASP A 317 11.93 -17.31 21.94
N VAL A 318 11.36 -17.91 22.99
CA VAL A 318 10.93 -17.21 24.21
C VAL A 318 12.10 -16.52 24.92
N GLY A 319 13.32 -17.07 24.82
CA GLY A 319 14.52 -16.45 25.36
C GLY A 319 14.85 -15.15 24.62
N ALA A 320 14.78 -15.15 23.29
CA ALA A 320 14.96 -13.96 22.47
C ALA A 320 13.86 -12.93 22.71
N MET A 321 12.59 -13.37 22.83
CA MET A 321 11.47 -12.50 23.19
C MET A 321 11.70 -11.82 24.54
N LYS A 322 12.07 -12.58 25.58
CA LYS A 322 12.36 -12.05 26.92
C LYS A 322 13.45 -10.98 26.91
N ARG A 323 14.52 -11.18 26.11
CA ARG A 323 15.60 -10.19 25.94
C ARG A 323 15.18 -8.96 25.13
N ALA A 324 14.13 -9.07 24.32
CA ALA A 324 13.65 -7.98 23.47
C ALA A 324 12.70 -7.02 24.20
N ILE A 325 12.07 -7.46 25.29
CA ILE A 325 11.18 -6.65 26.14
C ILE A 325 11.94 -5.44 26.69
N ASN A 326 11.35 -4.25 26.53
CA ASN A 326 11.85 -2.98 27.06
C ASN A 326 10.70 -2.15 27.66
N ASN A 327 11.01 -0.93 28.10
CA ASN A 327 10.05 -0.01 28.73
C ASN A 327 8.98 0.54 27.78
N GLU A 328 9.14 0.37 26.46
CA GLU A 328 8.15 0.76 25.46
C GLU A 328 7.28 -0.42 24.97
N THR A 329 7.62 -1.66 25.38
CA THR A 329 6.86 -2.85 25.00
C THR A 329 5.46 -2.82 25.63
N CYS A 330 4.44 -2.91 24.78
CA CYS A 330 3.03 -2.89 25.17
C CYS A 330 2.28 -4.18 24.85
N MET A 331 2.80 -4.99 23.93
CA MET A 331 2.23 -6.24 23.44
C MET A 331 3.32 -7.25 23.14
#